data_AF-A0A3C1HZF4-F1
#
_entry.id   AF-A0A3C1HZF4-F1
#
_cell.length_a   1.000
_cell.length_b   1.000
_cell.length_c   1.000
_cell.angle_alpha   90.00
_cell.angle_beta   90.00
_cell.angle_gamma   90.00
#
_symmetry.space_group_name_H-M   'P 1'
#
loop_
_entity.id
_entity.type
_entity.pdbx_description
1 polymer ?
#
loop_
_entity_poly.entity_id
_entity_poly.type
_entity_poly.pdbx_seq_one_letter_code
_entity_poly.pdbx_strand_id
1 'polypeptide(L)' 'MDGHVRHCKLCQRQMSYSVFYMCIDCLLELEKVSGYVRRNPYSSIEEISQGTNLSKESVQKIINFNPRCYKVRKKV' A
#
# COMPACT_ATOMS: atom_id res chain seq x y z
N MET A 1 -20.68 11.15 23.46
CA MET A 1 -20.54 10.60 22.09
C MET A 1 -19.08 10.25 21.90
N ASP A 2 -18.69 9.03 22.26
CA ASP A 2 -17.34 8.54 21.97
C ASP A 2 -17.21 8.42 20.46
N GLY A 3 -16.52 9.39 19.86
CA GLY A 3 -16.23 9.37 18.44
C GLY A 3 -15.43 8.10 18.16
N HIS A 4 -16.03 7.14 17.46
CA HIS A 4 -15.37 5.88 17.11
C HIS A 4 -14.15 6.16 16.21
N VAL A 5 -13.01 6.41 16.84
CA VAL A 5 -11.73 6.61 16.15
C VAL A 5 -11.23 5.26 15.68
N ARG A 6 -10.97 5.18 14.37
CA ARG A 6 -10.43 3.99 13.71
C ARG A 6 -8.98 4.24 13.36
N HIS A 7 -8.18 3.18 13.39
CA HIS A 7 -6.79 3.23 12.94
C HIS A 7 -6.66 2.68 11.52
N CYS A 8 -5.77 3.26 10.74
CA CYS A 8 -5.45 2.77 9.41
C CYS A 8 -4.92 1.36 9.48
N LYS A 9 -5.50 0.44 8.72
CA LYS A 9 -4.95 -0.92 8.63
C LYS A 9 -3.52 -0.94 8.09
N LEU A 10 -3.11 0.06 7.31
CA LEU A 10 -1.77 0.13 6.69
C LEU A 10 -0.75 0.93 7.54
N CYS A 11 -1.09 2.16 7.93
CA CYS A 11 -0.16 3.07 8.62
C CYS A 11 -0.48 3.30 10.10
N GLN A 12 -1.53 2.67 10.63
CA GLN A 12 -2.04 2.83 12.00
C GLN A 12 -2.42 4.27 12.40
N ARG A 13 -2.44 5.23 11.47
CA ARG A 13 -2.90 6.60 11.75
C ARG A 13 -4.37 6.60 12.18
N GLN A 14 -4.66 7.38 13.21
CA GLN A 14 -6.02 7.62 13.69
C GLN A 14 -6.85 8.39 12.64
N MET A 15 -8.09 7.98 12.47
CA MET A 15 -9.05 8.53 11.51
C MET A 15 -10.42 8.69 12.15
N SER A 16 -11.16 9.67 11.64
CA SER A 16 -12.61 9.73 11.82
C SER A 16 -13.27 8.48 11.22
N TYR A 17 -14.46 8.13 11.74
CA TYR A 17 -15.19 6.97 11.29
C TYR A 17 -15.48 7.08 9.77
N SER A 18 -15.05 6.07 9.03
CA SER A 18 -15.22 5.95 7.58
C SER A 18 -15.56 4.51 7.21
N VAL A 19 -16.26 4.34 6.09
CA VAL A 19 -16.53 3.03 5.47
C VAL A 19 -15.24 2.36 4.98
N PHE A 20 -14.18 3.13 4.76
CA PHE A 20 -12.90 2.62 4.33
C PHE A 20 -12.03 2.19 5.53
N TYR A 21 -11.32 1.07 5.36
CA TYR A 21 -10.40 0.52 6.36
C TYR A 21 -9.01 1.20 6.37
N MET A 22 -8.77 2.10 5.42
CA MET A 22 -7.50 2.81 5.20
C MET A 22 -7.75 4.30 5.03
N CYS A 23 -6.75 5.12 5.35
CA CYS A 23 -6.81 6.55 5.08
C CYS A 23 -6.67 6.79 3.58
N ILE A 24 -7.09 7.99 3.16
CA ILE A 24 -7.00 8.42 1.76
C ILE A 24 -5.56 8.31 1.25
N ASP A 25 -4.56 8.72 2.05
CA ASP A 25 -3.15 8.61 1.66
C ASP A 25 -2.76 7.17 1.32
N CYS A 26 -3.05 6.21 2.21
CA CYS A 26 -2.72 4.81 1.98
C CYS A 26 -3.53 4.19 0.83
N LEU A 27 -4.77 4.66 0.59
CA LEU A 27 -5.55 4.27 -0.58
C LEU A 27 -4.88 4.74 -1.89
N LEU A 28 -4.42 6.00 -1.93
CA LEU A 28 -3.73 6.57 -3.09
C LEU A 28 -2.37 5.89 -3.33
N GLU A 29 -1.62 5.61 -2.28
CA GLU A 29 -0.36 4.86 -2.39
C GLU A 29 -0.63 3.44 -2.91
N LEU A 30 -1.65 2.75 -2.38
CA LEU A 30 -2.06 1.42 -2.85
C LEU A 30 -2.41 1.43 -4.33
N GLU A 31 -3.17 2.44 -4.79
CA GLU A 31 -3.54 2.58 -6.20
C GLU A 31 -2.31 2.82 -7.09
N LYS A 32 -1.41 3.72 -6.70
CA LYS A 32 -0.15 3.98 -7.42
C LYS A 32 0.68 2.71 -7.58
N VAL A 33 0.89 2.00 -6.48
CA VAL A 33 1.68 0.77 -6.47
C VAL A 33 0.99 -0.31 -7.31
N SER A 34 -0.31 -0.52 -7.13
CA SER A 34 -1.08 -1.51 -7.91
C SER A 34 -1.08 -1.19 -9.41
N GLY A 35 -1.21 0.08 -9.78
CA GLY A 35 -1.15 0.55 -11.16
C GLY A 35 0.23 0.38 -11.78
N TYR A 36 1.30 0.66 -11.02
CA TYR A 36 2.66 0.42 -11.47
C TYR A 36 2.91 -1.07 -11.76
N VAL A 37 2.39 -1.96 -10.93
CA VAL A 37 2.67 -3.41 -11.01
C VAL A 37 1.83 -4.10 -12.06
N ARG A 38 0.61 -3.62 -12.29
CA ARG A 38 -0.15 -4.03 -13.48
C ARG A 38 0.63 -3.76 -14.76
N ARG A 39 1.37 -2.65 -14.84
CA ARG A 39 2.21 -2.30 -15.99
C ARG A 39 3.55 -3.04 -15.98
N ASN A 40 4.13 -3.26 -14.81
CA ASN A 40 5.45 -3.87 -14.62
C ASN A 40 5.36 -5.02 -13.59
N PRO A 41 4.79 -6.18 -13.97
CA PRO A 41 4.46 -7.26 -13.03
C PRO A 41 5.68 -7.97 -12.42
N TYR A 42 6.87 -7.77 -12.97
CA TYR A 42 8.11 -8.41 -12.53
C TYR A 42 9.09 -7.45 -11.84
N SER A 43 8.66 -6.22 -11.55
CA SER A 43 9.53 -5.24 -10.93
C SER A 43 9.90 -5.60 -9.49
N SER A 44 11.14 -5.29 -9.10
CA SER A 44 11.59 -5.40 -7.71
C SER A 44 11.05 -4.23 -6.87
N ILE A 45 11.09 -4.39 -5.54
CA ILE A 45 10.66 -3.35 -4.60
C ILE A 45 11.43 -2.04 -4.82
N GLU A 46 12.71 -2.12 -5.18
CA GLU A 46 13.51 -0.96 -5.60
C GLU A 46 12.88 -0.23 -6.79
N GLU A 47 12.58 -0.96 -7.86
CA GLU A 47 12.07 -0.39 -9.12
C GLU A 47 10.70 0.24 -8.91
N ILE A 48 9.85 -0.41 -8.11
CA ILE A 48 8.54 0.12 -7.76
C ILE A 48 8.68 1.36 -6.89
N SER A 49 9.55 1.34 -5.88
CA SER A 49 9.82 2.50 -5.02
C SER A 49 10.25 3.70 -5.85
N GLN A 50 11.18 3.51 -6.77
CA GLN A 50 11.62 4.54 -7.71
C GLN A 50 10.50 4.99 -8.65
N GLY A 51 9.76 4.06 -9.25
CA GLY A 51 8.71 4.35 -10.22
C GLY A 51 7.42 4.95 -9.64
N THR A 52 7.18 4.76 -8.35
CA THR A 52 6.03 5.32 -7.63
C THR A 52 6.39 6.51 -6.75
N ASN A 53 7.69 6.81 -6.61
CA ASN A 53 8.24 7.78 -5.68
C ASN A 53 7.75 7.57 -4.23
N LEU A 54 7.64 6.30 -3.83
CA LEU A 54 7.27 5.88 -2.48
C LEU A 54 8.47 5.22 -1.81
N SER A 55 8.52 5.26 -0.48
CA SER A 55 9.58 4.54 0.25
C SER A 55 9.46 3.03 0.03
N LYS A 56 10.61 2.32 0.04
CA LYS A 56 10.62 0.85 -0.03
C LYS A 56 9.75 0.23 1.07
N GLU A 57 9.71 0.84 2.25
CA GLU A 57 8.89 0.40 3.37
C GLU A 57 7.38 0.51 3.07
N SER A 58 6.93 1.64 2.52
CA SER A 58 5.54 1.83 2.09
C SER A 58 5.16 0.82 1.01
N VAL A 59 6.03 0.63 0.01
CA VAL A 59 5.83 -0.36 -1.05
C VAL A 59 5.72 -1.77 -0.47
N GLN A 60 6.63 -2.17 0.43
CA GLN A 60 6.60 -3.48 1.07
C GLN A 60 5.32 -3.68 1.91
N LYS A 61 4.89 -2.68 2.67
CA LYS A 61 3.64 -2.71 3.44
C LYS A 61 2.43 -2.92 2.53
N ILE A 62 2.38 -2.22 1.41
CA ILE A 62 1.30 -2.32 0.41
C ILE A 62 1.27 -3.71 -0.25
N ILE A 63 2.43 -4.22 -0.64
CA ILE A 63 2.57 -5.57 -1.21
C ILE A 63 2.09 -6.63 -0.22
N ASN A 64 2.51 -6.53 1.03
CA ASN A 64 2.11 -7.46 2.09
C ASN A 64 0.61 -7.37 2.40
N PHE A 65 0.02 -6.19 2.29
CA PHE A 65 -1.41 -5.96 2.49
C PHE A 65 -2.26 -6.53 1.35
N ASN A 66 -1.76 -6.52 0.11
CA ASN A 66 -2.46 -7.04 -1.06
C ASN A 66 -1.59 -8.01 -1.90
N PRO A 67 -1.37 -9.25 -1.41
CA PRO A 67 -0.47 -10.21 -2.05
C PRO A 67 -0.96 -10.69 -3.41
N ARG A 68 -2.25 -10.54 -3.72
CA ARG A 68 -2.83 -10.98 -5.00
C ARG A 68 -2.36 -10.14 -6.18
N CYS A 69 -1.97 -8.90 -5.94
CA CYS A 69 -1.47 -8.00 -6.98
C CYS A 69 0.01 -8.21 -7.31
N TYR A 70 0.73 -9.03 -6.52
CA TYR A 70 2.18 -9.10 -6.56
C TYR A 70 2.71 -10.54 -6.55
N LYS A 71 3.09 -11.04 -7.73
CA LYS A 71 3.97 -12.21 -7.83
C LYS A 71 5.41 -11.75 -7.62
N VAL A 72 5.77 -11.37 -6.40
CA VAL A 72 7.16 -11.05 -6.06
C VAL A 72 7.96 -12.33 -6.32
N ARG A 73 8.90 -12.30 -7.27
CA ARG A 73 9.98 -13.29 -7.32
C ARG A 73 10.72 -13.17 -5.99
N LYS A 74 10.43 -14.07 -5.04
CA LYS A 74 11.40 -14.43 -4.01
C LYS A 74 12.63 -14.94 -4.79
N LYS A 75 13.62 -14.07 -5.04
CA LYS A 75 14.95 -14.56 -5.37
C LYS A 75 15.42 -15.29 -4.11
N VAL A 76 15.38 -16.62 -4.19
CA VAL A 76 16.09 -17.54 -3.30
C VAL A 76 17.58 -17.30 -3.49
#